data_AF-A0A9X1P9L4-F1
#
_entry.id   AF-A0A9X1P9L4-F1
#
_cell.length_a   1.000
_cell.length_b   1.000
_cell.length_c   1.000
_cell.angle_alpha   90.00
_cell.angle_beta   90.00
_cell.angle_gamma   90.00
#
_symmetry.space_group_name_H-M   'P 1'
#
loop_
_entity.id
_entity.type
_entity.pdbx_description
1 polymer ?
#
loop_
_entity_poly.entity_id
_entity_poly.type
_entity_poly.pdbx_seq_one_letter_code
_entity_poly.pdbx_strand_id
1 'polypeptide(L)'
;MKKLTRIFFANFAIAAGALFVGCNSGSDKDRKELANAEEQALETADEASEEIANTSDTSEMEDAKEDLLEANQKLNEKQQEYLASLKKEESELQERVVELDEKIKSADGDAKKRLTVKKDKVTKERDLLQANILEMAKPMEDKRLETVQKEVQQRIVAINKELSEE
;
A
#
# COMPACT_ATOMS: atom_id res chain seq x y z
N MET A 1 -8.25 38.35 25.24
CA MET A 1 -8.78 37.00 25.50
C MET A 1 -7.69 35.97 25.16
N LYS A 2 -7.57 34.93 25.99
CA LYS A 2 -6.41 34.03 26.07
C LYS A 2 -6.46 32.93 24.99
N LYS A 3 -5.32 32.77 24.29
CA LYS A 3 -4.69 31.58 23.70
C LYS A 3 -5.51 30.29 23.58
N LEU A 4 -5.51 29.70 22.37
CA LEU A 4 -4.84 28.41 22.10
C LEU A 4 -4.78 28.14 20.59
N THR A 5 -3.61 28.43 20.02
CA THR A 5 -3.09 27.82 18.80
C THR A 5 -3.04 26.31 18.95
N ARG A 6 -3.56 25.55 17.98
CA ARG A 6 -3.13 24.18 17.69
C ARG A 6 -2.86 24.03 16.21
N ILE A 7 -1.62 24.38 15.89
CA ILE A 7 -0.88 23.90 14.73
C ILE A 7 -0.62 22.41 14.98
N PHE A 8 -1.16 21.53 14.14
CA PHE A 8 -0.70 20.14 13.99
C PHE A 8 -0.96 19.66 12.57
N PHE A 9 -0.22 20.21 11.61
CA PHE A 9 0.11 19.50 10.37
C PHE A 9 1.60 19.72 10.11
N ALA A 10 2.41 19.13 10.99
CA ALA A 10 3.84 19.02 10.78
C ALA A 10 4.28 17.61 11.13
N ASN A 11 4.91 16.98 10.13
CA ASN A 11 5.62 15.71 10.15
C ASN A 11 4.78 14.45 9.89
N PHE A 12 4.54 14.19 8.60
CA PHE A 12 4.76 12.85 8.07
C PHE A 12 5.78 12.88 6.93
N ALA A 13 6.93 13.52 7.20
CA ALA A 13 8.18 13.16 6.55
C ALA A 13 8.65 11.81 7.14
N ILE A 14 7.89 10.74 6.90
CA ILE A 14 8.40 9.39 7.14
C ILE A 14 9.22 9.01 5.91
N ALA A 15 10.48 9.41 5.99
CA ALA A 15 11.59 8.69 5.41
C ALA A 15 11.58 7.25 5.96
N ALA A 16 10.77 6.37 5.38
CA ALA A 16 10.88 4.93 5.52
C ALA A 16 10.90 4.29 4.13
N GLY A 17 12.12 4.02 3.66
CA GLY A 17 12.34 3.30 2.40
C GLY A 17 13.21 4.03 1.37
N ALA A 18 14.11 4.94 1.78
CA ALA A 18 15.20 5.41 0.92
C ALA A 18 16.31 4.34 0.72
N LEU A 19 15.90 3.11 0.45
CA LEU A 19 16.79 2.02 0.03
C LEU A 19 16.13 1.30 -1.14
N PHE A 20 16.01 1.96 -2.28
CA PHE A 20 16.14 1.39 -3.63
C PHE A 20 16.06 2.56 -4.63
N VAL A 21 17.05 3.46 -4.57
CA VAL A 21 17.31 4.38 -5.69
C VAL A 21 17.93 3.53 -6.80
N GLY A 22 17.08 2.89 -7.61
CA GLY A 22 17.52 1.96 -8.64
C GLY A 22 16.44 1.63 -9.65
N CYS A 23 16.27 2.53 -10.62
CA CYS A 23 15.62 2.32 -11.93
C CYS A 23 14.12 2.01 -11.97
N ASN A 24 13.29 3.06 -12.05
CA ASN A 24 12.09 3.14 -12.92
C ASN A 24 11.24 1.85 -13.00
N SER A 25 10.99 1.18 -11.88
CA SER A 25 10.20 -0.06 -11.83
C SER A 25 8.72 0.29 -11.72
N GLY A 26 7.85 -0.54 -12.30
CA GLY A 26 6.40 -0.37 -12.19
C GLY A 26 5.93 -0.35 -10.73
N SER A 27 6.61 -1.10 -9.86
CA SER A 27 6.31 -1.19 -8.43
C SER A 27 6.42 0.15 -7.68
N ASP A 28 7.37 1.02 -8.03
CA ASP A 28 7.48 2.36 -7.40
C ASP A 28 6.32 3.28 -7.77
N LYS A 29 5.83 3.17 -9.01
CA LYS A 29 4.65 3.91 -9.46
C LYS A 29 3.40 3.39 -8.75
N ASP A 30 3.21 2.08 -8.76
CA ASP A 30 2.03 1.43 -8.17
C ASP A 30 1.98 1.66 -6.64
N ARG A 31 3.13 1.73 -5.97
CA ARG A 31 3.23 2.13 -4.55
C ARG A 31 2.76 3.56 -4.30
N LYS A 32 3.11 4.51 -5.19
CA LYS A 32 2.65 5.90 -5.07
C LYS A 32 1.15 6.00 -5.32
N GLU A 33 0.64 5.25 -6.29
CA GLU A 33 -0.80 5.21 -6.56
C GLU A 33 -1.58 4.60 -5.38
N LEU A 34 -1.04 3.57 -4.73
CA LEU A 34 -1.59 3.03 -3.48
C LEU A 34 -1.59 4.08 -2.36
N ALA A 35 -0.46 4.76 -2.13
CA ALA A 35 -0.37 5.79 -1.10
C ALA A 35 -1.33 6.97 -1.32
N ASN A 36 -1.55 7.35 -2.59
CA ASN A 36 -2.52 8.39 -2.94
C ASN A 36 -3.96 7.90 -2.71
N ALA A 37 -4.26 6.63 -3.02
CA ALA A 37 -5.58 6.06 -2.75
C ALA A 37 -5.87 5.96 -1.24
N GLU A 38 -4.84 5.65 -0.43
CA GLU A 38 -4.95 5.71 1.04
C GLU A 38 -5.27 7.12 1.53
N GLU A 39 -4.59 8.15 1.00
CA GLU A 39 -4.84 9.54 1.36
C GLU A 39 -6.25 9.99 0.96
N GLN A 40 -6.69 9.66 -0.26
CA GLN A 40 -8.05 9.95 -0.73
C GLN A 40 -9.11 9.27 0.13
N ALA A 41 -8.92 7.99 0.48
CA ALA A 41 -9.89 7.26 1.31
C ALA A 41 -9.99 7.83 2.73
N LEU A 42 -8.89 8.35 3.29
CA LEU A 42 -8.91 9.07 4.57
C LEU A 42 -9.63 10.41 4.45
N GLU A 43 -9.35 11.19 3.41
CA GLU A 43 -10.01 12.48 3.17
C GLU A 43 -11.53 12.29 3.01
N THR A 44 -11.96 11.33 2.19
CA THR A 44 -13.39 10.99 2.04
C THR A 44 -14.00 10.50 3.36
N ALA A 45 -13.27 9.75 4.18
CA ALA A 45 -13.73 9.33 5.51
C ALA A 45 -13.93 10.50 6.49
N ASP A 46 -13.04 11.49 6.44
CA ASP A 46 -13.12 12.70 7.25
C ASP A 46 -14.27 13.61 6.76
N GLU A 47 -14.39 13.84 5.44
CA GLU A 47 -15.46 14.63 4.83
C GLU A 47 -16.84 14.02 5.12
N ALA A 48 -17.03 12.72 4.87
CA ALA A 48 -18.27 12.03 5.20
C ALA A 48 -18.61 12.16 6.70
N SER A 49 -17.61 12.11 7.58
CA SER A 49 -17.82 12.28 9.02
C SER A 49 -18.29 13.70 9.37
N GLU A 50 -17.80 14.72 8.67
CA GLU A 50 -18.25 16.10 8.84
C GLU A 50 -19.66 16.32 8.29
N GLU A 51 -20.00 15.75 7.15
CA GLU A 51 -21.36 15.86 6.56
C GLU A 51 -22.40 15.21 7.47
N ILE A 52 -22.18 13.96 7.88
CA ILE A 52 -23.08 13.23 8.79
C ILE A 52 -23.28 13.98 10.11
N ALA A 53 -22.21 14.54 10.68
CA ALA A 53 -22.31 15.26 11.95
C ALA A 53 -23.13 16.56 11.84
N ASN A 54 -23.29 17.10 10.64
CA ASN A 54 -23.95 18.39 10.39
C ASN A 54 -25.29 18.28 9.66
N THR A 55 -25.69 17.09 9.19
CA THR A 55 -26.93 16.86 8.47
C THR A 55 -27.84 15.84 9.17
N SER A 56 -29.14 15.96 8.91
CA SER A 56 -30.15 14.94 9.23
C SER A 56 -30.92 14.52 7.98
N ASP A 57 -30.38 14.82 6.79
CA ASP A 57 -30.98 14.44 5.52
C ASP A 57 -30.45 13.06 5.11
N THR A 58 -31.36 12.10 4.96
CA THR A 58 -31.05 10.74 4.53
C THR A 58 -30.38 10.68 3.17
N SER A 59 -30.68 11.63 2.26
CA SER A 59 -30.07 11.66 0.92
C SER A 59 -28.59 11.98 1.00
N GLU A 60 -28.20 12.96 1.81
CA GLU A 60 -26.80 13.35 1.99
C GLU A 60 -26.00 12.23 2.68
N MET A 61 -26.63 11.50 3.60
CA MET A 61 -26.01 10.31 4.23
C MET A 61 -25.86 9.13 3.26
N GLU A 62 -26.80 8.93 2.34
CA GLU A 62 -26.68 7.90 1.29
C GLU A 62 -25.56 8.23 0.30
N ASP A 63 -25.45 9.50 -0.12
CA ASP A 63 -24.38 9.99 -1.01
C ASP A 63 -23.00 9.80 -0.34
N ALA A 64 -22.83 10.22 0.91
CA ALA A 64 -21.58 10.04 1.66
C ALA A 64 -21.20 8.55 1.83
N LYS A 65 -22.19 7.66 1.94
CA LYS A 65 -21.95 6.21 1.98
C LYS A 65 -21.50 5.66 0.63
N GLU A 66 -22.08 6.13 -0.47
CA GLU A 66 -21.67 5.74 -1.82
C GLU A 66 -20.21 6.15 -2.07
N ASP A 67 -19.84 7.38 -1.72
CA ASP A 67 -18.47 7.89 -1.83
C ASP A 67 -17.47 7.05 -1.02
N LEU A 68 -17.82 6.66 0.20
CA LEU A 68 -16.98 5.78 1.03
C LEU A 68 -16.83 4.36 0.45
N LEU A 69 -17.89 3.84 -0.17
CA LEU A 69 -17.84 2.53 -0.83
C LEU A 69 -16.94 2.59 -2.07
N GLU A 70 -17.04 3.64 -2.88
CA GLU A 70 -16.18 3.86 -4.03
C GLU A 70 -14.71 4.04 -3.62
N ALA A 71 -14.44 4.85 -2.59
CA ALA A 71 -13.10 5.06 -2.06
C ALA A 71 -12.48 3.74 -1.56
N ASN A 72 -13.25 2.93 -0.83
CA ASN A 72 -12.81 1.61 -0.37
C ASN A 72 -12.54 0.64 -1.53
N GLN A 73 -13.40 0.64 -2.55
CA GLN A 73 -13.21 -0.20 -3.72
C GLN A 73 -11.92 0.19 -4.46
N LYS A 74 -11.70 1.49 -4.70
CA LYS A 74 -10.51 2.00 -5.36
C LYS A 74 -9.22 1.70 -4.57
N LEU A 75 -9.26 1.82 -3.25
CA LEU A 75 -8.15 1.44 -2.37
C LEU A 75 -7.81 -0.05 -2.52
N ASN A 76 -8.81 -0.93 -2.53
CA ASN A 76 -8.63 -2.36 -2.74
C ASN A 76 -8.06 -2.68 -4.13
N GLU A 77 -8.55 -2.02 -5.18
CA GLU A 77 -8.04 -2.18 -6.55
C GLU A 77 -6.55 -1.81 -6.62
N LYS A 78 -6.16 -0.66 -6.07
CA LYS A 78 -4.75 -0.23 -6.03
C LYS A 78 -3.86 -1.14 -5.20
N GLN A 79 -4.39 -1.72 -4.12
CA GLN A 79 -3.67 -2.72 -3.34
C GLN A 79 -3.39 -3.98 -4.17
N GLN A 80 -4.37 -4.46 -4.94
CA GLN A 80 -4.21 -5.62 -5.81
C GLN A 80 -3.22 -5.36 -6.96
N GLU A 81 -3.29 -4.17 -7.57
CA GLU A 81 -2.34 -3.75 -8.60
C GLU A 81 -0.91 -3.73 -8.06
N TYR A 82 -0.70 -3.14 -6.89
CA TYR A 82 0.62 -3.12 -6.27
C TYR A 82 1.13 -4.52 -5.93
N LEU A 83 0.29 -5.39 -5.35
CA LEU A 83 0.65 -6.79 -5.10
C LEU A 83 1.02 -7.55 -6.38
N ALA A 84 0.30 -7.30 -7.49
CA ALA A 84 0.61 -7.90 -8.78
C ALA A 84 1.97 -7.40 -9.31
N SER A 85 2.27 -6.11 -9.14
CA SER A 85 3.56 -5.52 -9.52
C SER A 85 4.73 -6.15 -8.77
N LEU A 86 4.59 -6.39 -7.46
CA LEU A 86 5.61 -7.02 -6.62
C LEU A 86 5.83 -8.48 -7.02
N LYS A 87 4.75 -9.23 -7.30
CA LYS A 87 4.86 -10.61 -7.81
C LYS A 87 5.57 -10.68 -9.15
N LYS A 88 5.34 -9.70 -10.03
CA LYS A 88 6.05 -9.62 -11.30
C LYS A 88 7.55 -9.39 -11.08
N GLU A 89 7.91 -8.45 -10.22
CA GLU A 89 9.30 -8.18 -9.87
C GLU A 89 9.99 -9.40 -9.21
N GLU A 90 9.28 -10.14 -8.36
CA GLU A 90 9.75 -11.39 -7.76
C GLU A 90 10.05 -12.46 -8.81
N SER A 91 9.17 -12.60 -9.82
CA SER A 91 9.39 -13.48 -10.98
C SER A 91 10.62 -13.08 -11.79
N GLU A 92 10.82 -11.79 -12.06
CA GLU A 92 12.00 -11.28 -12.80
C GLU A 92 13.31 -11.54 -12.03
N LEU A 93 13.30 -11.38 -10.70
CA LEU A 93 14.46 -11.74 -9.86
C LEU A 93 14.70 -13.25 -9.86
N GLN A 94 13.65 -14.06 -9.82
CA GLN A 94 13.74 -15.52 -9.91
C GLN A 94 14.36 -15.97 -11.24
N GLU A 95 13.93 -15.40 -12.37
CA GLU A 95 14.52 -15.65 -13.69
C GLU A 95 16.02 -15.31 -13.71
N ARG A 96 16.40 -14.15 -13.15
CA ARG A 96 17.81 -13.75 -13.03
C ARG A 96 18.63 -14.72 -12.18
N VAL A 97 18.06 -15.27 -11.09
CA VAL A 97 18.72 -16.29 -10.27
C VAL A 97 18.99 -17.55 -11.10
N VAL A 98 18.01 -17.99 -11.89
CA VAL A 98 18.15 -19.16 -12.78
C VAL A 98 19.23 -18.93 -13.84
N GLU A 99 19.23 -17.79 -14.52
CA GLU A 99 20.27 -17.45 -15.50
C GLU A 99 21.68 -17.44 -14.89
N LEU A 100 21.81 -16.88 -13.68
CA LEU A 100 23.10 -16.83 -12.99
C LEU A 100 23.54 -18.24 -12.60
N ASP A 101 22.61 -19.10 -12.20
CA ASP A 101 22.91 -20.50 -11.89
C ASP A 101 23.41 -21.27 -13.12
N GLU A 102 22.80 -21.06 -14.29
CA GLU A 102 23.27 -21.63 -15.55
C GLU A 102 24.68 -21.14 -15.93
N LYS A 103 24.93 -19.83 -15.81
CA LYS A 103 26.26 -19.24 -16.06
C LYS A 103 27.32 -19.76 -15.09
N ILE A 104 26.95 -20.07 -13.85
CA ILE A 104 27.88 -20.64 -12.84
C ILE A 104 28.28 -22.07 -13.20
N LYS A 105 27.39 -22.86 -13.81
CA LYS A 105 27.68 -24.26 -14.20
C LYS A 105 28.80 -24.35 -15.23
N SER A 106 28.89 -23.38 -16.14
CA SER A 106 29.90 -23.34 -17.20
C SER A 106 31.12 -22.46 -16.87
N ALA A 107 31.10 -21.71 -15.76
CA ALA A 107 32.20 -20.86 -15.33
C ALA A 107 33.19 -21.58 -14.40
N ASP A 108 34.44 -21.11 -14.41
CA ASP A 108 35.51 -21.56 -13.52
C ASP A 108 36.23 -20.38 -12.84
N GLY A 109 37.16 -20.71 -11.93
CA GLY A 109 38.04 -19.75 -11.27
C GLY A 109 37.32 -18.53 -10.67
N ASP A 110 37.83 -17.35 -10.99
CA ASP A 110 37.33 -16.07 -10.46
C ASP A 110 36.00 -15.63 -11.09
N ALA A 111 35.73 -16.04 -12.33
CA ALA A 111 34.44 -15.78 -12.98
C ALA A 111 33.30 -16.48 -12.22
N LYS A 112 33.51 -17.75 -11.85
CA LYS A 112 32.57 -18.52 -11.02
C LYS A 112 32.30 -17.85 -9.67
N LYS A 113 33.35 -17.39 -8.98
CA LYS A 113 33.21 -16.67 -7.70
C LYS A 113 32.38 -15.40 -7.85
N ARG A 114 32.67 -14.57 -8.87
CA ARG A 114 31.93 -13.32 -9.12
C ARG A 114 30.45 -13.57 -9.43
N LEU A 115 30.16 -14.59 -10.25
CA LEU A 115 28.78 -14.96 -10.58
C LEU A 115 28.03 -15.49 -9.36
N THR A 116 28.70 -16.28 -8.51
CA THR A 116 28.12 -16.79 -7.25
C THR A 116 27.74 -15.63 -6.32
N VAL A 117 28.64 -14.67 -6.09
CA VAL A 117 28.34 -13.48 -5.28
C VAL A 117 27.17 -12.67 -5.86
N LYS A 118 27.09 -12.57 -7.19
CA LYS A 118 25.96 -11.89 -7.85
C LYS A 118 24.65 -12.64 -7.64
N LYS A 119 24.66 -13.98 -7.78
CA LYS A 119 23.50 -14.82 -7.51
C LYS A 119 23.03 -14.67 -6.07
N ASP A 120 23.93 -14.70 -5.10
CA ASP A 120 23.59 -14.57 -3.68
C ASP A 120 22.92 -13.22 -3.38
N LYS A 121 23.35 -12.13 -4.02
CA LYS A 121 22.70 -10.82 -3.89
C LYS A 121 21.28 -10.82 -4.43
N VAL A 122 21.08 -11.29 -5.67
CA VAL A 122 19.75 -11.33 -6.30
C VAL A 122 18.82 -12.28 -5.55
N THR A 123 19.35 -13.40 -5.02
CA THR A 123 18.59 -14.35 -4.20
C THR A 123 18.10 -13.69 -2.91
N LYS A 124 18.96 -12.92 -2.21
CA LYS A 124 18.56 -12.18 -1.01
C LYS A 124 17.51 -11.11 -1.32
N GLU A 125 17.65 -10.39 -2.43
CA GLU A 125 16.68 -9.38 -2.87
C GLU A 125 15.31 -10.02 -3.12
N ARG A 126 15.27 -11.17 -3.83
CA ARG A 126 14.05 -11.96 -4.05
C ARG A 126 13.44 -12.42 -2.72
N ASP A 127 14.25 -12.97 -1.81
CA ASP A 127 13.75 -13.50 -0.53
C ASP A 127 13.15 -12.39 0.35
N LEU A 128 13.75 -11.20 0.34
CA LEU A 128 13.21 -10.01 1.00
C LEU A 128 11.89 -9.59 0.35
N LEU A 129 11.82 -9.55 -0.98
CA LEU A 129 10.60 -9.21 -1.71
C LEU A 129 9.49 -10.24 -1.47
N GLN A 130 9.81 -11.53 -1.43
CA GLN A 130 8.87 -12.60 -1.13
C GLN A 130 8.34 -12.49 0.31
N ALA A 131 9.21 -12.15 1.28
CA ALA A 131 8.78 -11.88 2.65
C ALA A 131 7.81 -10.68 2.72
N ASN A 132 8.11 -9.59 1.99
CA ASN A 132 7.22 -8.43 1.91
C ASN A 132 5.88 -8.78 1.25
N ILE A 133 5.87 -9.55 0.15
CA ILE A 133 4.64 -10.02 -0.49
C ILE A 133 3.82 -10.88 0.48
N LEU A 134 4.46 -11.77 1.23
CA LEU A 134 3.78 -12.60 2.23
C LEU A 134 3.21 -11.75 3.37
N GLU A 135 3.92 -10.73 3.81
CA GLU A 135 3.44 -9.78 4.82
C GLU A 135 2.22 -9.01 4.32
N MET A 136 2.24 -8.52 3.07
CA MET A 136 1.09 -7.84 2.46
C MET A 136 -0.07 -8.79 2.10
N ALA A 137 0.20 -10.07 1.89
CA ALA A 137 -0.80 -11.10 1.59
C ALA A 137 -1.44 -11.70 2.85
N LYS A 138 -0.88 -11.45 4.03
CA LYS A 138 -1.58 -11.77 5.28
C LYS A 138 -2.85 -10.92 5.38
N PRO A 139 -3.93 -11.44 5.97
CA PRO A 139 -5.07 -10.62 6.32
C PRO A 139 -4.61 -9.49 7.25
N MET A 140 -4.62 -8.26 6.72
CA MET A 140 -4.44 -6.97 7.38
C MET A 140 -3.35 -6.90 8.47
N GLU A 141 -2.07 -6.81 8.09
CA GLU A 141 -0.99 -6.38 9.00
C GLU A 141 -0.14 -5.21 8.46
N ASP A 142 -0.55 -4.57 7.35
CA ASP A 142 0.05 -3.28 6.98
C ASP A 142 -0.66 -2.18 7.76
N LYS A 143 -0.09 -1.80 8.91
CA LYS A 143 -0.76 -1.00 9.94
C LYS A 143 -1.46 0.24 9.41
N ARG A 144 -0.92 0.89 8.38
CA ARG A 144 -1.51 2.10 7.82
C ARG A 144 -2.70 1.77 6.94
N LEU A 145 -2.55 0.87 5.97
CA LEU A 145 -3.62 0.44 5.07
C LEU A 145 -4.76 -0.26 5.82
N GLU A 146 -4.44 -1.11 6.80
CA GLU A 146 -5.41 -1.70 7.72
C GLU A 146 -6.18 -0.62 8.48
N THR A 147 -5.48 0.41 8.98
CA THR A 147 -6.12 1.51 9.72
C THR A 147 -7.09 2.27 8.80
N VAL A 148 -6.66 2.65 7.58
CA VAL A 148 -7.53 3.36 6.63
C VAL A 148 -8.75 2.52 6.25
N GLN A 149 -8.55 1.26 5.86
CA GLN A 149 -9.66 0.37 5.50
C GLN A 149 -10.63 0.18 6.66
N LYS A 150 -10.12 -0.04 7.86
CA LYS A 150 -10.95 -0.21 9.06
C LYS A 150 -11.71 1.05 9.41
N GLU A 151 -11.09 2.22 9.29
CA GLU A 151 -11.75 3.51 9.52
C GLU A 151 -12.88 3.72 8.53
N VAL A 152 -12.63 3.60 7.22
CA VAL A 152 -13.67 3.70 6.17
C VAL A 152 -14.81 2.71 6.43
N GLN A 153 -14.48 1.47 6.79
CA GLN A 153 -15.47 0.43 7.01
C GLN A 153 -16.29 0.64 8.29
N GLN A 154 -15.67 1.17 9.35
CA GLN A 154 -16.38 1.60 10.55
C GLN A 154 -17.33 2.76 10.26
N ARG A 155 -16.95 3.70 9.39
CA ARG A 155 -17.81 4.80 8.96
C ARG A 155 -19.02 4.30 8.15
N ILE A 156 -18.80 3.41 7.18
CA ILE A 156 -19.89 2.78 6.42
C ILE A 156 -20.88 2.07 7.38
N VAL A 157 -20.37 1.36 8.40
CA VAL A 157 -21.21 0.70 9.40
C VAL A 157 -21.99 1.70 10.26
N ALA A 158 -21.37 2.82 10.65
CA ALA A 158 -22.04 3.87 11.40
C ALA A 158 -23.19 4.51 10.60
N ILE A 159 -22.95 4.86 9.32
CA ILE A 159 -23.98 5.42 8.43
C ILE A 159 -25.14 4.44 8.26
N ASN A 160 -24.84 3.16 8.01
CA ASN A 160 -25.87 2.14 7.87
C ASN A 160 -26.76 2.01 9.11
N LYS A 161 -26.18 2.22 10.30
CA LYS A 161 -26.94 2.18 11.54
C LYS A 161 -27.90 3.37 11.63
N GLU A 162 -27.42 4.58 11.35
CA GLU A 162 -28.22 5.80 11.39
C GLU A 162 -29.38 5.74 10.39
N LEU A 163 -29.11 5.33 9.13
CA LEU A 163 -30.14 5.12 8.11
C LEU A 163 -31.17 4.03 8.45
N SER A 164 -30.86 3.13 9.40
CA SER A 164 -31.76 2.04 9.81
C SER A 164 -32.59 2.34 11.05
N GLU A 165 -32.24 3.41 11.79
CA GLU A 165 -32.94 3.84 13.00
C GLU A 165 -34.02 4.91 12.72
N GLU A 166 -34.11 5.43 11.49
CA GLU A 166 -35.24 6.21 10.95
C GLU A 166 -36.29 5.36 10.23
#